data_AF-A0A3D1TCJ0-F1
#
_entry.id   AF-A0A3D1TCJ0-F1
#
_cell.length_a   1.000
_cell.length_b   1.000
_cell.length_c   1.000
_cell.angle_alpha   90.00
_cell.angle_beta   90.00
_cell.angle_gamma   90.00
#
_symmetry.space_group_name_H-M   'P 1'
#
loop_
_entity.id
_entity.type
_entity.pdbx_description
1 polymer ?
#
loop_
_entity_poly.entity_id
_entity_poly.type
_entity_poly.pdbx_seq_one_letter_code
_entity_poly.pdbx_strand_id
1 'polypeptide(L)'
;EWRTSIETAVRPSNGRLFIMGEDRVPLRTMLEILYSEYQVRSAVCEGGPTLNFFMFQEELVDELYLTIAPLIFGGASAKTPVDGPGFSEDLTRHA
;
A
#
# COMPACT_ATOMS: atom_id res chain seq x y z
N GLU A 1 19.77 16.92 -1.44
CA GLU A 1 20.57 16.35 -2.54
C GLU A 1 19.90 15.16 -3.24
N TRP A 2 19.24 14.19 -2.57
CA TRP A 2 18.50 13.12 -3.28
C TRP A 2 17.14 13.54 -3.88
N ARG A 3 16.37 14.39 -3.16
CA ARG A 3 15.04 14.86 -3.61
C ARG A 3 15.10 15.56 -4.97
N THR A 4 16.02 16.51 -5.11
CA THR A 4 16.24 17.26 -6.35
C THR A 4 16.63 16.35 -7.51
N SER A 5 17.38 15.28 -7.25
CA SER A 5 17.72 14.27 -8.27
C SER A 5 16.48 13.49 -8.73
N ILE A 6 15.58 13.11 -7.82
CA ILE A 6 14.31 12.43 -8.18
C ILE A 6 13.37 13.36 -8.95
N GLU A 7 13.23 14.62 -8.53
CA GLU A 7 12.39 15.61 -9.24
C GLU A 7 12.89 15.88 -10.67
N THR A 8 14.21 15.80 -10.87
CA THR A 8 14.82 15.95 -12.19
C THR A 8 14.63 14.69 -13.04
N ALA A 9 14.75 13.51 -12.43
CA ALA A 9 14.62 12.22 -13.11
C ALA A 9 13.16 11.83 -13.43
N VAL A 10 12.21 12.22 -12.57
CA VAL A 10 10.80 11.89 -12.68
C VAL A 10 10.02 13.19 -12.86
N ARG A 11 9.89 13.62 -14.12
CA ARG A 11 8.93 14.66 -14.50
C ARG A 11 7.73 13.99 -15.15
N PRO A 12 6.61 13.81 -14.43
CA PRO A 12 5.42 13.25 -15.05
C PRO A 12 4.97 14.17 -16.18
N SER A 13 4.78 13.60 -17.39
CA SER A 13 4.20 14.33 -18.52
C SER A 13 2.75 14.73 -18.25
N ASN A 14 2.07 13.99 -17.38
CA ASN A 14 0.75 14.27 -16.81
C ASN A 14 0.66 13.69 -15.40
N GLY A 15 -0.11 14.33 -14.52
CA GLY A 15 -0.28 13.92 -13.13
C GLY A 15 0.58 14.73 -12.16
N ARG A 16 0.51 14.38 -10.88
CA ARG A 16 1.24 15.05 -9.81
C ARG A 16 2.18 14.06 -9.11
N LEU A 17 3.41 14.51 -8.86
CA LEU A 17 4.42 13.75 -8.13
C LEU A 17 4.46 14.23 -6.68
N PHE A 18 4.26 13.32 -5.74
CA PHE A 18 4.46 13.55 -4.32
C PHE A 18 5.70 12.79 -3.86
N ILE A 19 6.67 13.50 -3.27
CA ILE A 19 7.89 12.91 -2.73
C ILE A 19 7.85 12.96 -1.20
N MET A 20 7.60 11.81 -0.59
CA MET A 20 7.40 11.66 0.84
C MET A 20 8.04 10.38 1.37
N GLY A 21 8.32 10.38 2.67
CA GLY A 21 9.09 9.33 3.31
C GLY A 21 10.60 9.46 3.08
N GLU A 22 11.34 8.64 3.81
CA GLU A 22 12.78 8.43 3.61
C GLU A 22 13.01 6.99 3.17
N ASP A 23 12.64 6.02 4.00
CA ASP A 23 12.74 4.59 3.66
C ASP A 23 11.48 4.03 3.00
N ARG A 24 10.30 4.52 3.42
CA ARG A 24 8.98 4.07 2.97
C ARG A 24 8.00 5.24 2.90
N VAL A 25 7.00 5.10 2.03
CA VAL A 25 5.89 6.06 1.92
C VAL A 25 5.04 5.98 3.18
N PRO A 26 4.78 7.10 3.89
CA PRO A 26 3.84 7.14 5.01
C PRO A 26 2.40 7.02 4.48
N LEU A 27 1.82 5.82 4.52
CA LEU A 27 0.55 5.49 3.84
C LEU A 27 -0.62 6.34 4.36
N ARG A 28 -0.71 6.53 5.68
CA ARG A 28 -1.72 7.41 6.27
C ARG A 28 -1.66 8.84 5.72
N THR A 29 -0.47 9.45 5.69
CA THR A 29 -0.29 10.79 5.14
C THR A 29 -0.61 10.84 3.64
N MET A 30 -0.26 9.80 2.88
CA MET A 30 -0.64 9.70 1.47
C MET A 30 -2.17 9.67 1.30
N LEU A 31 -2.90 8.89 2.11
CA LEU A 31 -4.37 8.85 2.08
C LEU A 31 -4.99 10.19 2.50
N GLU A 32 -4.42 10.87 3.49
CA GLU A 32 -4.84 12.22 3.91
C GLU A 32 -4.70 13.25 2.78
N ILE A 33 -3.66 13.15 1.95
CA ILE A 33 -3.50 13.99 0.76
C ILE A 33 -4.58 13.68 -0.27
N LEU A 34 -4.85 12.39 -0.55
CA LEU A 34 -5.93 12.00 -1.47
C LEU A 34 -7.29 12.55 -1.00
N TYR A 35 -7.55 12.49 0.30
CA TYR A 35 -8.77 13.02 0.88
C TYR A 35 -8.85 14.55 0.81
N SER A 36 -7.83 15.24 1.31
CA SER A 36 -7.86 16.70 1.48
C SER A 36 -7.72 17.45 0.16
N GLU A 37 -6.80 17.04 -0.71
CA GLU A 37 -6.54 17.74 -1.97
C GLU A 37 -7.45 17.31 -3.12
N TYR A 38 -7.90 16.05 -3.13
CA TYR A 38 -8.65 15.47 -4.26
C TYR A 38 -10.06 15.02 -3.89
N GLN A 39 -10.46 15.15 -2.63
CA GLN A 39 -11.78 14.74 -2.15
C GLN A 39 -12.07 13.25 -2.39
N VAL A 40 -11.03 12.42 -2.47
CA VAL A 40 -11.17 10.96 -2.56
C VAL A 40 -11.74 10.46 -1.23
N ARG A 41 -12.90 9.81 -1.29
CA ARG A 41 -13.59 9.23 -0.12
C ARG A 41 -13.40 7.72 0.00
N SER A 42 -13.06 7.07 -1.10
CA SER A 42 -12.86 5.63 -1.20
C SER A 42 -11.78 5.35 -2.24
N ALA A 43 -10.86 4.45 -1.93
CA ALA A 43 -9.83 4.00 -2.86
C ALA A 43 -9.81 2.47 -2.89
N VAL A 44 -9.61 1.91 -4.09
CA VAL A 44 -9.38 0.47 -4.25
C VAL A 44 -7.87 0.24 -4.27
N CYS A 45 -7.36 -0.51 -3.29
CA CYS A 45 -5.97 -0.94 -3.26
C CYS A 45 -5.86 -2.32 -3.92
N GLU A 46 -5.28 -2.38 -5.11
CA GLU A 46 -5.08 -3.64 -5.86
C GLU A 46 -3.78 -4.39 -5.48
N GLY A 47 -3.05 -3.89 -4.47
CA GLY A 47 -1.81 -4.49 -3.98
C GLY A 47 -0.54 -3.93 -4.63
N GLY A 48 0.61 -4.60 -4.58
CA GLY A 48 0.83 -6.02 -4.27
C GLY A 48 0.95 -6.43 -2.79
N PRO A 49 1.40 -7.68 -2.51
CA PRO A 49 1.30 -8.32 -1.19
C PRO A 49 1.95 -7.53 -0.04
N THR A 50 3.07 -6.88 -0.32
CA THR A 50 3.81 -6.06 0.66
C THR A 50 3.09 -4.76 0.98
N LEU A 51 2.45 -4.12 -0.02
CA LEU A 51 1.61 -2.95 0.22
C LEU A 51 0.41 -3.33 1.07
N ASN A 52 -0.25 -4.45 0.74
CA ASN A 52 -1.38 -4.95 1.51
C ASN A 52 -1.00 -5.18 2.98
N PHE A 53 0.17 -5.76 3.26
CA PHE A 53 0.66 -5.94 4.63
C PHE A 53 0.75 -4.62 5.41
N PHE A 54 1.34 -3.57 4.84
CA PHE A 54 1.43 -2.28 5.54
C PHE A 54 0.08 -1.58 5.67
N MET A 55 -0.81 -1.72 4.69
CA MET A 55 -2.18 -1.20 4.79
C MET A 55 -2.95 -1.87 5.94
N PHE A 56 -2.84 -3.20 6.09
CA PHE A 56 -3.42 -3.91 7.23
C PHE A 56 -2.73 -3.56 8.55
N GLN A 57 -1.40 -3.50 8.56
CA GLN A 57 -0.62 -3.19 9.77
C GLN A 57 -0.94 -1.79 10.32
N GLU A 58 -1.20 -0.81 9.43
CA GLU A 58 -1.56 0.55 9.81
C GLU A 58 -3.08 0.76 10.03
N GLU A 59 -3.89 -0.31 9.98
CA GLU A 59 -5.35 -0.29 10.12
C GLU A 59 -6.01 0.68 9.11
N LEU A 60 -5.61 0.57 7.84
CA LEU A 60 -6.06 1.44 6.73
C LEU A 60 -6.97 0.70 5.72
N VAL A 61 -7.44 -0.49 6.07
CA VAL A 61 -8.30 -1.32 5.21
C VAL A 61 -9.65 -1.49 5.90
N ASP A 62 -10.70 -0.97 5.28
CA ASP A 62 -12.08 -1.15 5.76
C ASP A 62 -12.74 -2.42 5.20
N GLU A 63 -12.42 -2.79 3.96
CA GLU A 63 -13.04 -3.92 3.25
C GLU A 63 -12.00 -4.72 2.43
N LEU A 64 -12.14 -6.06 2.44
CA LEU A 64 -11.31 -6.97 1.65
C LEU A 64 -12.15 -7.68 0.58
N TYR A 65 -11.83 -7.41 -0.69
CA TYR A 65 -12.38 -8.11 -1.84
C TYR A 65 -11.42 -9.22 -2.28
N LEU A 66 -11.74 -10.48 -1.94
CA LEU A 66 -10.92 -11.64 -2.28
C LEU A 66 -11.56 -12.51 -3.37
N THR A 67 -10.84 -12.74 -4.46
CA THR A 67 -11.24 -13.72 -5.49
C THR A 67 -10.47 -15.02 -5.31
N ILE A 68 -11.18 -16.13 -5.13
CA ILE A 68 -10.61 -17.47 -5.01
C ILE A 68 -10.89 -18.23 -6.31
N ALA A 69 -9.83 -18.52 -7.08
CA ALA A 69 -9.92 -19.37 -8.27
C ALA A 69 -9.72 -20.85 -7.90
N PRO A 70 -10.35 -21.80 -8.61
CA PRO A 70 -10.16 -23.24 -8.38
C PRO A 70 -8.82 -23.73 -8.98
N LEU A 71 -7.71 -23.11 -8.57
CA LEU A 71 -6.35 -23.39 -9.01
C LEU A 71 -5.44 -23.56 -7.79
N ILE A 72 -4.56 -24.57 -7.83
CA ILE A 72 -3.59 -24.83 -6.77
C ILE A 72 -2.19 -24.71 -7.38
N PHE A 73 -1.43 -23.73 -6.92
CA PHE A 73 -0.04 -23.53 -7.36
C PHE A 73 0.97 -24.13 -6.39
N GLY A 74 0.69 -24.13 -5.08
CA GLY A 74 1.65 -24.51 -4.04
C GLY A 74 2.88 -23.60 -3.99
N GLY A 75 3.90 -24.00 -3.21
CA GLY A 75 5.19 -23.29 -3.11
C GLY A 75 5.36 -22.47 -1.83
N ALA A 76 6.36 -22.83 -1.02
CA ALA A 76 6.64 -22.14 0.25
C ALA A 76 7.07 -20.67 0.09
N SER A 77 7.54 -20.29 -1.09
CA SER A 77 7.93 -18.92 -1.46
C SER A 77 6.94 -18.26 -2.43
N ALA A 78 5.81 -18.91 -2.72
CA ALA A 78 4.78 -18.32 -3.57
C ALA A 78 4.20 -17.08 -2.89
N LYS A 79 3.87 -16.07 -3.70
CA LYS A 79 3.24 -14.84 -3.21
C LYS A 79 1.87 -15.15 -2.64
N THR A 80 1.62 -14.64 -1.44
CA THR A 80 0.30 -14.69 -0.80
C THR A 80 -0.42 -13.35 -1.00
N PRO A 81 -1.73 -13.23 -0.67
CA PRO A 81 -2.42 -11.94 -0.74
C PRO A 81 -1.80 -10.85 0.16
N VAL A 82 -1.14 -11.25 1.25
CA VAL A 82 -0.52 -10.36 2.25
C VAL A 82 0.84 -10.96 2.66
N ASP A 83 1.93 -10.39 2.14
CA ASP A 83 3.29 -10.81 2.48
C ASP A 83 3.93 -9.82 3.47
N GLY A 84 4.66 -10.32 4.45
CA GLY A 84 5.44 -9.49 5.36
C GLY A 84 5.97 -10.29 6.54
N PRO A 85 6.53 -9.62 7.56
CA PRO A 85 6.99 -10.26 8.79
C PRO A 85 5.89 -10.99 9.59
N GLY A 86 4.61 -10.72 9.29
CA GLY A 86 3.46 -11.17 10.07
C GLY A 86 2.99 -10.12 11.08
N PHE A 87 1.78 -10.31 11.61
CA PHE A 87 1.18 -9.44 12.61
C PHE A 87 1.46 -9.93 14.03
N SER A 88 1.51 -9.01 15.00
CA SER A 88 1.48 -9.39 16.41
C SER A 88 0.11 -9.94 16.80
N GLU A 89 0.03 -10.70 17.90
CA GLU A 89 -1.26 -11.23 18.39
C GLU A 89 -2.30 -10.13 18.65
N ASP A 90 -1.87 -8.94 19.08
CA ASP A 90 -2.77 -7.82 19.36
C ASP A 90 -3.42 -7.24 18.09
N LEU A 91 -2.65 -7.14 17.00
CA LEU A 91 -3.16 -6.71 15.68
C LEU A 91 -4.07 -7.75 15.04
N THR A 92 -3.87 -9.03 15.35
CA THR A 92 -4.68 -10.13 14.81
C THR A 92 -6.14 -10.08 15.27
N ARG A 93 -6.45 -9.33 16.36
CA ARG A 93 -7.81 -9.22 16.90
C ARG A 93 -8.70 -8.19 16.19
N HIS A 94 -8.13 -7.34 15.34
CA HIS A 94 -8.83 -6.24 14.66
C HIS A 94 -8.74 -6.30 13.13
N ALA A 95 -8.04 -7.30 12.58
CA ALA A 95 -7.96 -7.58 11.15
C ALA A 95 -9.08 -8.51 10.66
#